data_AF-A0A158P1X0-F1
#
_entry.id   AF-A0A158P1X0-F1
#
_cell.length_a   1.000
_cell.length_b   1.000
_cell.length_c   1.000
_cell.angle_alpha   90.00
_cell.angle_beta   90.00
_cell.angle_gamma   90.00
#
_symmetry.space_group_name_H-M   'P 1'
#
loop_
_entity.id
_entity.type
_entity.pdbx_description
1 polymer ?
#
loop_
_entity_poly.entity_id
_entity_poly.type
_entity_poly.pdbx_seq_one_letter_code
_entity_poly.pdbx_strand_id
1 'polypeptide(L)'
;MVDNGSSGSSDSSPQIEKGWPALKQHIVDNKIKFGLWVTRLFTIIFTIGYIIPIFGNPYNIYYKVLMNNAATSALRLHQRVPRVQLTRQFLETLLLEDSCHYLFYSLIFLYAAPVTLVLTPVFLFALMHMASYSLTLLDCLGHNSWWGARLLISLVEFQSRNILRLCALSEIIILPFTVLLVFTGRAGLLTPFVYYQFLKLRLASQRNPFTRNVFYELRNGLSSVSKKPAVPDIVRRMIDGLLSLTQQMAPVRQ
;
A
#
# COMPACT_ATOMS: atom_id res chain seq x y z
N MET A 1 -4.16 73.79 -8.83
CA MET A 1 -5.53 73.25 -8.71
C MET A 1 -5.42 71.76 -9.04
N VAL A 2 -5.59 70.97 -8.00
CA VAL A 2 -5.43 69.52 -7.91
C VAL A 2 -6.72 68.87 -8.44
N ASP A 3 -6.67 67.90 -9.37
CA ASP A 3 -6.84 66.48 -8.99
C ASP A 3 -6.78 65.51 -10.19
N ASN A 4 -6.20 64.35 -9.91
CA ASN A 4 -5.92 63.22 -10.78
C ASN A 4 -7.10 62.23 -10.68
N GLY A 5 -7.78 61.94 -11.79
CA GLY A 5 -8.86 60.94 -11.83
C GLY A 5 -8.42 59.62 -12.46
N SER A 6 -7.47 58.89 -11.85
CA SER A 6 -7.17 57.50 -12.25
C SER A 6 -8.12 56.54 -11.52
N SER A 7 -9.19 56.13 -12.21
CA SER A 7 -10.08 55.04 -11.80
C SER A 7 -9.32 53.71 -11.83
N GLY A 8 -8.82 53.28 -10.67
CA GLY A 8 -8.28 51.94 -10.47
C GLY A 8 -9.40 50.90 -10.43
N SER A 9 -9.46 50.07 -11.46
CA SER A 9 -10.23 48.82 -11.48
C SER A 9 -9.65 47.86 -10.43
N SER A 10 -10.38 47.65 -9.34
CA SER A 10 -10.10 46.60 -8.36
C SER A 10 -10.46 45.25 -8.95
N ASP A 11 -9.48 44.53 -9.51
CA ASP A 11 -9.57 43.11 -9.79
C ASP A 11 -9.69 42.34 -8.46
N SER A 12 -10.93 42.13 -8.01
CA SER A 12 -11.25 41.22 -6.92
C SER A 12 -11.13 39.77 -7.41
N SER A 13 -9.89 39.29 -7.54
CA SER A 13 -9.63 37.85 -7.54
C SER A 13 -10.00 37.31 -6.16
N PRO A 14 -10.80 36.23 -6.03
CA PRO A 14 -11.05 35.63 -4.72
C PRO A 14 -9.70 35.16 -4.16
N GLN A 15 -9.19 35.87 -3.16
CA GLN A 15 -8.07 35.39 -2.35
C GLN A 15 -8.54 34.10 -1.70
N ILE A 16 -8.08 32.97 -2.22
CA ILE A 16 -8.16 31.69 -1.53
C ILE A 16 -7.36 31.90 -0.24
N GLU A 17 -8.05 32.13 0.89
CA GLU A 17 -7.42 32.23 2.20
C GLU A 17 -6.56 30.97 2.37
N LYS A 18 -5.25 31.15 2.56
CA LYS A 18 -4.29 30.07 2.84
C LYS A 18 -3.90 30.15 4.31
N GLY A 19 -3.55 29.01 4.89
CA GLY A 19 -3.11 28.92 6.28
C GLY A 19 -4.01 28.04 7.15
N TRP A 20 -3.96 28.25 8.46
CA TRP A 20 -4.65 27.41 9.45
C TRP A 20 -6.18 27.33 9.26
N PRO A 21 -6.91 28.43 8.94
CA PRO A 21 -8.34 28.38 8.67
C PRO A 21 -8.70 27.49 7.47
N ALA A 22 -7.92 27.61 6.38
CA ALA A 22 -8.09 26.83 5.16
C ALA A 22 -7.84 25.34 5.39
N LEU A 23 -6.80 25.00 6.16
CA LEU A 23 -6.53 23.62 6.56
C LEU A 23 -7.68 23.06 7.40
N LYS A 24 -8.14 23.80 8.42
CA LYS A 24 -9.24 23.37 9.28
C LYS A 24 -10.50 23.09 8.45
N GLN A 25 -10.84 23.99 7.54
CA GLN A 25 -11.97 23.82 6.64
C GLN A 25 -11.80 22.58 5.76
N HIS A 26 -10.62 22.40 5.14
CA HIS A 26 -10.33 21.24 4.32
C HIS A 26 -10.48 19.90 5.08
N ILE A 27 -10.02 19.85 6.34
CA ILE A 27 -10.15 18.66 7.20
C ILE A 27 -11.62 18.37 7.53
N VAL A 28 -12.40 19.41 7.85
CA VAL A 28 -13.84 19.28 8.14
C VAL A 28 -14.60 18.77 6.91
N ASP A 29 -14.24 19.24 5.72
CA ASP A 29 -14.87 18.82 4.47
C ASP A 29 -14.42 17.42 4.02
N ASN A 30 -13.21 16.98 4.40
CA ASN A 30 -12.60 15.72 3.97
C ASN A 30 -12.26 14.76 5.13
N LYS A 31 -13.18 14.61 6.10
CA LYS A 31 -12.97 13.81 7.33
C LYS A 31 -12.43 12.40 7.07
N ILE A 32 -12.95 11.70 6.07
CA ILE A 32 -12.51 10.34 5.73
C ILE A 32 -11.08 10.33 5.18
N LYS A 33 -10.72 11.26 4.30
CA LYS A 33 -9.36 11.35 3.74
C LYS A 33 -8.35 11.69 4.83
N PHE A 34 -8.70 12.62 5.72
CA PHE A 34 -7.89 12.94 6.89
C PHE A 34 -7.77 11.76 7.84
N GLY A 35 -8.86 11.03 8.13
CA GLY A 35 -8.84 9.81 8.91
C GLY A 35 -7.91 8.74 8.33
N LEU A 36 -7.97 8.51 7.01
CA LEU A 36 -7.04 7.61 6.31
C LEU A 36 -5.58 8.05 6.39
N TRP A 37 -5.33 9.36 6.41
CA TRP A 37 -3.99 9.90 6.59
C TRP A 37 -3.48 9.65 8.01
N VAL A 38 -4.32 9.90 9.03
CA VAL A 38 -3.99 9.64 10.44
C VAL A 38 -3.70 8.15 10.67
N THR A 39 -4.54 7.26 10.15
CA THR A 39 -4.28 5.82 10.31
C THR A 39 -2.97 5.44 9.62
N ARG A 40 -2.68 5.91 8.40
CA ARG A 40 -1.39 5.64 7.74
C ARG A 40 -0.18 6.17 8.52
N LEU A 41 -0.31 7.36 9.13
CA LEU A 41 0.72 7.91 10.00
C LEU A 41 1.01 6.99 11.19
N PHE A 42 -0.03 6.48 11.87
CA PHE A 42 0.15 5.48 12.93
C PHE A 42 0.81 4.19 12.42
N THR A 43 0.48 3.73 11.21
CA THR A 43 1.12 2.53 10.61
C THR A 43 2.62 2.74 10.46
N ILE A 44 3.02 3.93 9.99
CA ILE A 44 4.42 4.30 9.81
C ILE A 44 5.14 4.36 11.17
N ILE A 45 4.56 5.06 12.14
CA ILE A 45 5.12 5.21 13.50
C ILE A 45 5.29 3.84 14.17
N PHE A 46 4.25 2.99 14.14
CA PHE A 46 4.34 1.64 14.71
C PHE A 46 5.34 0.75 13.96
N THR A 47 5.43 0.86 12.63
CA THR A 47 6.44 0.09 11.87
C THR A 47 7.85 0.50 12.27
N ILE A 48 8.11 1.80 12.41
CA ILE A 48 9.42 2.31 12.86
C ILE A 48 9.70 1.84 14.29
N GLY A 49 8.72 1.93 15.20
CA GLY A 49 8.86 1.44 16.58
C GLY A 49 9.03 -0.07 16.69
N TYR A 50 8.57 -0.85 15.71
CA TYR A 50 8.84 -2.28 15.61
C TYR A 50 10.29 -2.57 15.18
N ILE A 51 10.81 -1.81 14.21
CA ILE A 51 12.19 -1.98 13.68
C ILE A 51 13.23 -1.46 14.67
N ILE A 52 12.97 -0.29 15.27
CA ILE A 52 13.83 0.35 16.24
C ILE A 52 13.07 0.32 17.57
N PRO A 53 13.28 -0.72 18.40
CA PRO A 53 12.49 -0.94 19.61
C PRO A 53 12.95 -0.02 20.74
N ILE A 54 12.69 1.29 20.61
CA ILE A 54 13.00 2.28 21.64
C ILE A 54 11.96 2.23 22.76
N PHE A 55 10.69 1.97 22.41
CA PHE A 55 9.57 1.94 23.36
C PHE A 55 8.63 0.77 23.10
N GLY A 56 8.37 -0.04 24.14
CA GLY A 56 7.37 -1.11 24.13
C GLY A 56 7.85 -2.45 23.57
N ASN A 57 7.01 -3.47 23.68
CA ASN A 57 7.31 -4.82 23.18
C ASN A 57 7.10 -4.89 21.65
N PRO A 58 8.15 -5.20 20.85
CA PRO A 58 8.06 -5.27 19.40
C PRO A 58 7.00 -6.26 18.90
N TYR A 59 6.81 -7.37 19.62
CA TYR A 59 5.77 -8.35 19.32
C TYR A 59 4.39 -7.69 19.30
N ASN A 60 4.06 -6.90 20.32
CA ASN A 60 2.77 -6.20 20.39
C ASN A 60 2.65 -5.10 19.33
N ILE A 61 3.75 -4.42 19.02
CA ILE A 61 3.77 -3.35 18.01
C ILE A 61 3.50 -3.93 16.61
N TYR A 62 4.03 -5.11 16.29
CA TYR A 62 3.74 -5.81 15.03
C TYR A 62 2.23 -5.96 14.79
N TYR A 63 1.49 -6.46 15.77
CA TYR A 63 0.04 -6.63 15.64
C TYR A 63 -0.71 -5.30 15.58
N LYS A 64 -0.21 -4.25 16.27
CA LYS A 64 -0.76 -2.89 16.13
C LYS A 64 -0.59 -2.35 14.70
N VAL A 65 0.54 -2.61 14.04
CA VAL A 65 0.74 -2.24 12.62
C VAL A 65 -0.32 -2.93 11.76
N LEU A 66 -0.52 -4.23 11.91
CA LEU A 66 -1.50 -5.00 11.13
C LEU A 66 -2.94 -4.57 11.40
N MET A 67 -3.33 -4.36 12.66
CA MET A 67 -4.65 -3.87 13.03
C MET A 67 -4.93 -2.48 12.45
N ASN A 68 -3.93 -1.61 12.46
CA ASN A 68 -4.08 -0.26 11.92
C ASN A 68 -4.09 -0.24 10.38
N ASN A 69 -3.38 -1.17 9.73
CA ASN A 69 -3.54 -1.42 8.30
C ASN A 69 -4.93 -1.96 7.97
N ALA A 70 -5.46 -2.90 8.76
CA ALA A 70 -6.83 -3.40 8.62
C ALA A 70 -7.86 -2.27 8.77
N ALA A 71 -7.68 -1.38 9.74
CA ALA A 71 -8.52 -0.19 9.93
C ALA A 71 -8.44 0.76 8.73
N THR A 72 -7.23 1.03 8.21
CA THR A 72 -7.02 1.84 7.00
C THR A 72 -7.75 1.23 5.80
N SER A 73 -7.62 -0.09 5.61
CA SER A 73 -8.28 -0.84 4.56
C SER A 73 -9.80 -0.81 4.69
N ALA A 74 -10.35 -1.03 5.88
CA ALA A 74 -11.79 -0.99 6.14
C ALA A 74 -12.37 0.40 5.89
N LEU A 75 -11.70 1.46 6.37
CA LEU A 75 -12.12 2.84 6.14
C LEU A 75 -12.07 3.21 4.64
N ARG A 76 -11.02 2.78 3.94
CA ARG A 76 -10.89 3.01 2.50
C ARG A 76 -11.94 2.25 1.70
N LEU A 77 -12.30 1.06 2.17
CA LEU A 77 -13.37 0.27 1.57
C LEU A 77 -14.73 0.93 1.77
N HIS A 78 -15.03 1.42 2.98
CA HIS A 78 -16.23 2.20 3.26
C HIS A 78 -16.31 3.47 2.38
N GLN A 79 -15.18 4.14 2.15
CA GLN A 79 -15.11 5.30 1.25
C GLN A 79 -15.44 4.94 -0.21
N ARG A 80 -15.00 3.78 -0.68
CA ARG A 80 -15.12 3.36 -2.09
C ARG A 80 -16.44 2.64 -2.39
N VAL A 81 -16.96 1.90 -1.42
CA VAL A 81 -18.17 1.10 -1.55
C VAL A 81 -19.08 1.38 -0.35
N PRO A 82 -19.73 2.56 -0.30
CA PRO A 82 -20.46 3.01 0.89
C PRO A 82 -21.75 2.23 1.15
N ARG A 83 -22.38 1.69 0.11
CA ARG A 83 -23.64 0.94 0.21
C ARG A 83 -23.37 -0.55 0.26
N VAL A 84 -23.46 -1.14 1.45
CA VAL A 84 -23.35 -2.58 1.64
C VAL A 84 -24.61 -3.27 1.09
N GLN A 85 -24.43 -4.17 0.14
CA GLN A 85 -25.50 -4.98 -0.43
C GLN A 85 -25.07 -6.44 -0.42
N LEU A 86 -25.91 -7.36 0.04
CA LEU A 86 -25.59 -8.79 0.02
C LEU A 86 -25.92 -9.41 -1.35
N THR A 87 -25.36 -8.83 -2.41
CA THR A 87 -25.51 -9.31 -3.78
C THR A 87 -24.20 -9.87 -4.31
N ARG A 88 -24.28 -10.82 -5.25
CA ARG A 88 -23.11 -11.37 -5.93
C ARG A 88 -22.26 -10.27 -6.59
N GLN A 89 -22.92 -9.30 -7.23
CA GLN A 89 -22.26 -8.17 -7.88
C GLN A 89 -21.51 -7.28 -6.89
N PHE A 90 -22.08 -7.02 -5.71
CA PHE A 90 -21.39 -6.32 -4.64
C PHE A 90 -20.15 -7.09 -4.18
N LEU A 91 -20.28 -8.40 -3.97
CA LEU A 91 -19.15 -9.25 -3.55
C LEU A 91 -18.03 -9.28 -4.61
N GLU A 92 -18.36 -9.38 -5.89
CA GLU A 92 -17.39 -9.32 -6.98
C GLU A 92 -16.66 -7.95 -7.00
N THR A 93 -17.40 -6.86 -6.84
CA THR A 93 -16.82 -5.50 -6.76
C THR A 93 -15.91 -5.37 -5.53
N LEU A 94 -16.35 -5.89 -4.39
CA LEU A 94 -15.62 -5.90 -3.14
C LEU A 94 -14.29 -6.66 -3.25
N LEU A 95 -14.32 -7.85 -3.86
CA LEU A 95 -13.14 -8.70 -4.05
C LEU A 95 -12.18 -8.18 -5.13
N LEU A 96 -12.57 -7.19 -5.93
CA LEU A 96 -11.67 -6.50 -6.86
C LEU A 96 -10.98 -5.27 -6.22
N GLU A 97 -11.41 -4.85 -5.03
CA GLU A 97 -10.82 -3.72 -4.33
C GLU A 97 -9.51 -4.08 -3.62
N ASP A 98 -8.46 -3.32 -3.91
CA ASP A 98 -7.15 -3.44 -3.23
C ASP A 98 -7.26 -3.35 -1.70
N SER A 99 -8.21 -2.55 -1.21
CA SER A 99 -8.42 -2.36 0.23
C SER A 99 -8.99 -3.62 0.87
N CYS A 100 -9.85 -4.36 0.16
CA CYS A 100 -10.34 -5.65 0.60
C CYS A 100 -9.21 -6.67 0.66
N HIS A 101 -8.32 -6.69 -0.35
CA HIS A 101 -7.14 -7.56 -0.35
C HIS A 101 -6.25 -7.29 0.88
N TYR A 102 -5.93 -6.03 1.16
CA TYR A 102 -5.09 -5.66 2.30
C TYR A 102 -5.78 -5.85 3.66
N LEU A 103 -7.11 -5.89 3.70
CA LEU A 103 -7.86 -6.32 4.88
C LEU A 103 -7.61 -7.80 5.15
N PHE A 104 -7.81 -8.66 4.14
CA PHE A 104 -7.50 -10.10 4.26
C PHE A 104 -6.03 -10.35 4.58
N TYR A 105 -5.11 -9.62 3.94
CA TYR A 105 -3.69 -9.68 4.24
C TYR A 105 -3.41 -9.49 5.74
N SER A 106 -4.01 -8.46 6.33
CA SER A 106 -3.83 -8.17 7.76
C SER A 106 -4.38 -9.29 8.63
N LEU A 107 -5.54 -9.86 8.28
CA LEU A 107 -6.16 -10.97 9.00
C LEU A 107 -5.34 -12.26 8.93
N ILE A 108 -4.73 -12.57 7.78
CA ILE A 108 -3.88 -13.75 7.60
C ILE A 108 -2.70 -13.72 8.59
N PHE A 109 -2.04 -12.58 8.70
CA PHE A 109 -0.82 -12.44 9.51
C PHE A 109 -1.07 -12.04 10.97
N LEU A 110 -2.30 -11.65 11.33
CA LEU A 110 -2.68 -11.44 12.73
C LEU A 110 -2.57 -12.73 13.56
N TYR A 111 -2.74 -13.89 12.91
CA TYR A 111 -2.63 -15.22 13.53
C TYR A 111 -1.31 -15.93 13.23
N ALA A 112 -0.34 -15.23 12.62
CA ALA A 112 1.01 -15.74 12.38
C ALA A 112 2.01 -15.10 13.35
N ALA A 113 3.18 -15.72 13.51
CA ALA A 113 4.28 -15.10 14.25
C ALA A 113 4.76 -13.81 13.55
N PRO A 114 5.30 -12.82 14.29
CA PRO A 114 5.79 -11.58 13.70
C PRO A 114 6.91 -11.81 12.69
N VAL A 115 6.74 -11.22 11.51
CA VAL A 115 7.69 -11.29 10.40
C VAL A 115 7.83 -9.92 9.78
N THR A 116 9.04 -9.37 9.80
CA THR A 116 9.32 -8.02 9.27
C THR A 116 8.97 -7.88 7.80
N LEU A 117 9.21 -8.91 6.98
CA LEU A 117 8.89 -8.90 5.54
C LEU A 117 7.40 -8.66 5.26
N VAL A 118 6.51 -9.08 6.17
CA VAL A 118 5.05 -8.86 6.07
C VAL A 118 4.70 -7.38 6.25
N LEU A 119 5.48 -6.63 7.02
CA LEU A 119 5.24 -5.20 7.22
C LEU A 119 5.72 -4.36 6.03
N THR A 120 6.62 -4.86 5.20
CA THR A 120 7.19 -4.14 4.06
C THR A 120 6.13 -3.55 3.13
N PRO A 121 5.20 -4.33 2.53
CA PRO A 121 4.18 -3.75 1.64
C PRO A 121 3.23 -2.81 2.38
N VAL A 122 2.85 -3.13 3.62
CA VAL A 122 1.98 -2.32 4.47
C VAL A 122 2.59 -0.93 4.71
N PHE A 123 3.86 -0.89 5.08
CA PHE A 123 4.61 0.33 5.32
C PHE A 123 4.76 1.16 4.05
N LEU A 124 5.15 0.55 2.95
CA LEU A 124 5.38 1.25 1.68
C LEU A 124 4.09 1.85 1.12
N PHE A 125 2.95 1.14 1.20
CA PHE A 125 1.65 1.69 0.83
C PHE A 125 1.20 2.82 1.77
N ALA A 126 1.44 2.69 3.08
CA ALA A 126 1.15 3.74 4.04
C ALA A 126 2.00 5.00 3.76
N LEU A 127 3.31 4.84 3.54
CA LEU A 127 4.25 5.91 3.22
C LEU A 127 3.85 6.67 1.97
N MET A 128 3.57 5.96 0.87
CA MET A 128 3.17 6.57 -0.39
C MET A 128 1.89 7.39 -0.26
N HIS A 129 0.84 6.81 0.34
CA HIS A 129 -0.43 7.48 0.45
C HIS A 129 -0.46 8.57 1.53
N MET A 130 0.39 8.46 2.56
CA MET A 130 0.60 9.53 3.54
C MET A 130 1.31 10.70 2.87
N ALA A 131 2.38 10.45 2.11
CA ALA A 131 3.11 11.45 1.34
C ALA A 131 2.16 12.26 0.43
N SER A 132 1.38 11.61 -0.42
CA SER A 132 0.51 12.33 -1.36
C SER A 132 -0.56 13.19 -0.71
N TYR A 133 -1.16 12.75 0.40
CA TYR A 133 -2.14 13.60 1.09
C TYR A 133 -1.47 14.70 1.93
N SER A 134 -0.25 14.47 2.43
CA SER A 134 0.52 15.50 3.13
C SER A 134 0.84 16.71 2.23
N LEU A 135 1.07 16.53 0.93
CA LEU A 135 1.19 17.67 0.00
C LEU A 135 -0.08 18.50 -0.03
N THR A 136 -1.24 17.86 -0.16
CA THR A 136 -2.53 18.57 -0.15
C THR A 136 -2.73 19.38 1.13
N LEU A 137 -2.40 18.81 2.29
CA LEU A 137 -2.48 19.53 3.57
C LEU A 137 -1.49 20.71 3.62
N LEU A 138 -0.29 20.53 3.07
CA LEU A 138 0.75 21.55 3.07
C LEU A 138 0.47 22.69 2.07
N ASP A 139 -0.24 22.39 0.98
CA ASP A 139 -0.75 23.37 0.04
C ASP A 139 -1.86 24.22 0.65
N CYS A 140 -2.73 23.63 1.49
CA CYS A 140 -3.69 24.39 2.30
C CYS A 140 -2.99 25.33 3.30
N LEU A 141 -1.84 24.92 3.85
CA LEU A 141 -1.07 25.71 4.82
C LEU A 141 -0.30 26.89 4.19
N GLY A 142 0.01 26.85 2.90
CA GLY A 142 0.69 27.92 2.15
C GLY A 142 2.15 27.63 1.80
N HIS A 143 2.67 28.34 0.77
CA HIS A 143 3.90 27.96 0.06
C HIS A 143 5.19 27.99 0.90
N ASN A 144 5.25 28.81 1.96
CA ASN A 144 6.41 28.93 2.85
C ASN A 144 6.41 27.93 4.02
N SER A 145 5.44 27.01 4.06
CA SER A 145 5.39 25.99 5.11
C SER A 145 6.36 24.84 4.80
N TRP A 146 7.38 24.71 5.66
CA TRP A 146 8.26 23.54 5.81
C TRP A 146 8.80 22.96 4.49
N TRP A 147 9.66 23.74 3.82
CA TRP A 147 10.32 23.36 2.57
C TRP A 147 10.98 21.96 2.60
N GLY A 148 11.57 21.56 3.74
CA GLY A 148 12.20 20.24 3.89
C GLY A 148 11.18 19.09 3.88
N ALA A 149 10.01 19.28 4.49
CA ALA A 149 8.93 18.30 4.43
C ALA A 149 8.40 18.17 3.00
N ARG A 150 8.23 19.29 2.28
CA ARG A 150 7.86 19.30 0.85
C ARG A 150 8.85 18.47 0.03
N LEU A 151 10.15 18.72 0.19
CA LEU A 151 11.20 18.00 -0.54
C LEU A 151 11.11 16.48 -0.31
N LEU A 152 11.04 16.04 0.95
CA LEU A 152 10.97 14.61 1.28
C LEU A 152 9.71 13.95 0.72
N ILE A 153 8.57 14.63 0.82
CA ILE A 153 7.31 14.14 0.30
C ILE A 153 7.37 14.03 -1.23
N SER A 154 7.84 15.07 -1.91
CA SER A 154 8.01 15.07 -3.37
C SER A 154 9.01 14.00 -3.83
N LEU A 155 10.05 13.70 -3.06
CA LEU A 155 10.98 12.62 -3.35
C LEU A 155 10.30 11.24 -3.28
N VAL A 156 9.45 11.02 -2.27
CA VAL A 156 8.65 9.79 -2.14
C VAL A 156 7.70 9.64 -3.33
N GLU A 157 7.07 10.73 -3.76
CA GLU A 157 6.20 10.72 -4.94
C GLU A 157 6.97 10.48 -6.23
N PHE A 158 8.15 11.08 -6.38
CA PHE A 158 9.03 10.85 -7.53
C PHE A 158 9.46 9.37 -7.62
N GLN A 159 9.72 8.74 -6.47
CA GLN A 159 10.08 7.31 -6.38
C GLN A 159 8.86 6.38 -6.28
N SER A 160 7.63 6.87 -6.42
CA SER A 160 6.39 6.10 -6.26
C SER A 160 6.38 4.82 -7.12
N ARG A 161 6.84 4.90 -8.37
CA ARG A 161 6.93 3.74 -9.27
C ARG A 161 7.81 2.63 -8.70
N ASN A 162 8.98 2.99 -8.15
CA ASN A 162 9.91 2.04 -7.57
C ASN A 162 9.36 1.46 -6.26
N ILE A 163 8.70 2.30 -5.44
CA ILE A 163 8.00 1.85 -4.23
C ILE A 163 6.92 0.81 -4.57
N LEU A 164 6.10 1.04 -5.59
CA LEU A 164 5.07 0.08 -6.02
C LEU A 164 5.67 -1.23 -6.53
N ARG A 165 6.81 -1.18 -7.24
CA ARG A 165 7.53 -2.39 -7.66
C ARG A 165 8.09 -3.16 -6.47
N LEU A 166 8.62 -2.47 -5.46
CA LEU A 166 9.08 -3.11 -4.22
C LEU A 166 7.93 -3.73 -3.43
N CYS A 167 6.77 -3.06 -3.34
CA CYS A 167 5.55 -3.65 -2.79
C CYS A 167 5.19 -4.94 -3.53
N ALA A 168 5.07 -4.88 -4.86
CA ALA A 168 4.75 -6.02 -5.71
C ALA A 168 5.73 -7.19 -5.51
N LEU A 169 7.03 -6.91 -5.48
CA LEU A 169 8.06 -7.91 -5.24
C LEU A 169 7.90 -8.55 -3.86
N SER A 170 7.66 -7.74 -2.81
CA SER A 170 7.44 -8.26 -1.46
C SER A 170 6.18 -9.12 -1.37
N GLU A 171 5.07 -8.72 -2.00
CA GLU A 171 3.83 -9.50 -2.07
C GLU A 171 4.09 -10.89 -2.67
N ILE A 172 4.91 -10.97 -3.74
CA ILE A 172 5.22 -12.22 -4.43
C ILE A 172 6.15 -13.11 -3.60
N ILE A 173 7.23 -12.55 -3.02
CA ILE A 173 8.22 -13.30 -2.23
C ILE A 173 7.61 -13.86 -0.94
N ILE A 174 6.60 -13.21 -0.37
CA ILE A 174 5.94 -13.71 0.85
C ILE A 174 5.28 -15.07 0.62
N LEU A 175 4.82 -15.42 -0.58
CA LEU A 175 4.19 -16.73 -0.83
C LEU A 175 5.14 -17.91 -0.51
N PRO A 176 6.31 -18.07 -1.15
CA PRO A 176 7.26 -19.12 -0.76
C PRO A 176 7.75 -18.94 0.68
N PHE A 177 7.82 -17.71 1.19
CA PHE A 177 8.19 -17.46 2.59
C PHE A 177 7.17 -18.04 3.58
N THR A 178 5.86 -17.98 3.29
CA THR A 178 4.83 -18.59 4.16
C THR A 178 4.98 -20.10 4.27
N VAL A 179 5.43 -20.78 3.21
CA VAL A 179 5.74 -22.21 3.25
C VAL A 179 6.89 -22.47 4.23
N LEU A 180 7.95 -21.65 4.20
CA LEU A 180 9.07 -21.75 5.15
C LEU A 180 8.62 -21.47 6.60
N LEU A 181 7.69 -20.53 6.80
CA LEU A 181 7.13 -20.26 8.13
C LEU A 181 6.37 -21.46 8.70
N VAL A 182 5.65 -22.20 7.87
CA VAL A 182 4.97 -23.43 8.28
C VAL A 182 5.98 -24.48 8.75
N PHE A 183 7.04 -24.71 7.97
CA PHE A 183 8.09 -25.67 8.35
C PHE A 183 8.84 -25.30 9.63
N THR A 184 8.91 -24.01 9.95
CA THR A 184 9.53 -23.50 11.19
C THR A 184 8.54 -23.36 12.36
N GLY A 185 7.28 -23.77 12.19
CA GLY A 185 6.23 -23.68 13.22
C GLY A 185 5.78 -22.26 13.55
N ARG A 186 6.10 -21.28 12.70
CA ARG A 186 5.81 -19.85 12.87
C ARG A 186 4.52 -19.39 12.21
N ALA A 187 3.87 -20.27 11.44
CA ALA A 187 2.57 -20.03 10.82
C ALA A 187 1.75 -21.33 10.80
N GLY A 188 0.43 -21.21 10.77
CA GLY A 188 -0.47 -22.37 10.63
C GLY A 188 -0.42 -22.97 9.23
N LEU A 189 -0.75 -24.25 9.11
CA LEU A 189 -0.76 -24.99 7.83
C LEU A 189 -1.61 -24.32 6.73
N LEU A 190 -2.66 -23.61 7.12
CA LEU A 190 -3.56 -22.91 6.19
C LEU A 190 -2.97 -21.59 5.63
N THR A 191 -1.96 -21.00 6.29
CA THR A 191 -1.43 -19.68 5.92
C THR A 191 -0.98 -19.60 4.45
N PRO A 192 -0.20 -20.56 3.89
CA PRO A 192 0.21 -20.51 2.49
C PRO A 192 -0.95 -20.61 1.50
N PHE A 193 -1.98 -21.41 1.82
CA PHE A 193 -3.16 -21.58 0.96
C PHE A 193 -4.02 -20.32 0.92
N VAL A 194 -4.28 -19.70 2.08
CA VAL A 194 -5.02 -18.45 2.15
C VAL A 194 -4.23 -17.31 1.51
N TYR A 195 -2.90 -17.28 1.72
CA TYR A 195 -2.02 -16.29 1.08
C TYR A 195 -1.96 -16.46 -0.45
N TYR A 196 -1.95 -17.68 -0.96
CA TYR A 196 -2.08 -17.97 -2.39
C TYR A 196 -3.35 -17.37 -2.98
N GLN A 197 -4.49 -17.51 -2.28
CA GLN A 197 -5.75 -16.91 -2.72
C GLN A 197 -5.69 -15.37 -2.69
N PHE A 198 -5.08 -14.78 -1.66
CA PHE A 198 -4.79 -13.34 -1.63
C PHE A 198 -3.97 -12.90 -2.84
N LEU A 199 -2.87 -13.60 -3.16
CA LEU A 199 -2.00 -13.24 -4.28
C LEU A 199 -2.72 -13.40 -5.62
N LYS A 200 -3.56 -14.43 -5.79
CA LYS A 200 -4.39 -14.62 -6.98
C LYS A 200 -5.38 -13.46 -7.16
N LEU A 201 -6.07 -13.05 -6.10
CA LEU A 201 -6.96 -11.87 -6.13
C LEU A 201 -6.19 -10.60 -6.46
N ARG A 202 -4.97 -10.46 -5.92
CA ARG A 202 -4.09 -9.32 -6.17
C ARG A 202 -3.66 -9.23 -7.64
N LEU A 203 -3.32 -10.35 -8.26
CA LEU A 203 -2.98 -10.44 -9.69
C LEU A 203 -4.19 -10.15 -10.60
N ALA A 204 -5.41 -10.43 -10.11
CA ALA A 204 -6.65 -10.09 -10.79
C ALA A 204 -7.09 -8.63 -10.60
N SER A 205 -6.51 -7.89 -9.65
CA SER A 205 -6.83 -6.48 -9.41
C SER A 205 -6.58 -5.64 -10.65
N GLN A 206 -7.58 -4.84 -11.06
CA GLN A 206 -7.48 -3.96 -12.22
C GLN A 206 -6.79 -2.63 -11.88
N ARG A 207 -6.70 -2.25 -10.60
CA ARG A 207 -6.20 -0.93 -10.17
C ARG A 207 -4.69 -0.87 -9.97
N ASN A 208 -4.05 -1.97 -9.58
CA ASN A 208 -2.60 -2.03 -9.40
C ASN A 208 -1.95 -3.01 -10.39
N PRO A 209 -1.50 -2.55 -11.58
CA PRO A 209 -0.85 -3.43 -12.55
C PRO A 209 0.57 -3.86 -12.13
N PHE A 210 1.16 -3.25 -11.09
CA PHE A 210 2.56 -3.48 -10.74
C PHE A 210 2.82 -4.91 -10.25
N THR A 211 1.94 -5.48 -9.42
CA THR A 211 2.08 -6.88 -8.96
C THR A 211 2.11 -7.82 -10.14
N ARG A 212 1.22 -7.63 -11.12
CA ARG A 212 1.18 -8.43 -12.34
C ARG A 212 2.43 -8.25 -13.21
N ASN A 213 2.89 -7.02 -13.40
CA ASN A 213 4.07 -6.74 -14.21
C ASN A 213 5.34 -7.35 -13.60
N VAL A 214 5.57 -7.14 -12.30
CA VAL A 214 6.72 -7.73 -11.59
C VAL A 214 6.63 -9.25 -11.57
N PHE A 215 5.43 -9.81 -11.44
CA PHE A 215 5.22 -11.25 -11.53
C PHE A 215 5.63 -11.82 -12.89
N TYR A 216 5.27 -11.15 -13.99
CA TYR A 216 5.72 -11.55 -15.33
C TYR A 216 7.24 -11.38 -15.52
N GLU A 217 7.83 -10.29 -15.03
CA GLU A 217 9.28 -10.06 -15.08
C GLU A 217 10.03 -11.17 -14.33
N LEU A 218 9.60 -11.51 -13.11
CA LEU A 218 10.18 -12.59 -12.30
C LEU A 218 10.02 -13.94 -12.98
N ARG A 219 8.83 -14.24 -13.53
CA ARG A 219 8.57 -15.48 -14.28
C ARG A 219 9.53 -15.63 -15.46
N ASN A 220 9.71 -14.57 -16.26
CA ASN A 220 10.61 -14.58 -17.40
C ASN A 220 12.08 -14.73 -16.97
N GLY A 221 12.48 -14.06 -15.90
CA GLY A 221 13.80 -14.20 -15.30
C GLY A 221 14.07 -15.63 -14.81
N LEU A 222 13.15 -16.21 -14.05
CA LEU A 222 13.22 -17.59 -13.56
C LEU A 222 13.29 -18.61 -14.71
N SER A 223 12.48 -18.43 -15.76
CA SER A 223 12.53 -19.26 -16.96
C SER A 223 13.88 -19.17 -17.68
N SER A 224 14.47 -17.97 -17.77
CA SER A 224 15.81 -17.77 -18.33
C SER A 224 16.89 -18.47 -17.49
N VAL A 225 16.78 -18.40 -16.16
CA VAL A 225 17.72 -19.08 -15.25
C VAL A 225 17.61 -20.60 -15.35
N SER A 226 16.39 -21.16 -15.36
CA SER A 226 16.14 -22.61 -15.49
C SER A 226 16.81 -23.23 -16.73
N LYS A 227 16.86 -22.47 -17.84
CA LYS A 227 17.47 -22.86 -19.12
C LYS A 227 19.00 -22.84 -19.13
N LYS A 228 19.67 -22.27 -18.12
CA LYS A 228 21.14 -22.24 -18.08
C LYS A 228 21.69 -23.64 -17.73
N PRO A 229 22.75 -24.11 -18.42
CA PRO A 229 23.33 -25.43 -18.17
C PRO A 229 24.02 -25.53 -16.80
N ALA A 230 24.41 -24.40 -16.20
CA ALA A 230 25.09 -24.32 -14.90
C ALA A 230 24.16 -24.46 -13.67
N VAL A 231 22.84 -24.59 -13.86
CA VAL A 231 21.88 -24.68 -12.75
C VAL A 231 21.70 -26.14 -12.33
N PRO A 232 21.87 -26.48 -11.03
CA PRO A 232 21.63 -27.83 -10.53
C PRO A 232 20.20 -28.31 -10.76
N ASP A 233 20.02 -29.60 -11.01
CA ASP A 233 18.71 -30.17 -11.37
C ASP A 233 17.63 -29.97 -10.31
N ILE A 234 17.99 -29.96 -9.02
CA ILE A 234 17.06 -29.69 -7.92
C ILE A 234 16.50 -28.27 -8.03
N VAL A 235 17.36 -27.29 -8.29
CA VAL A 235 16.97 -25.88 -8.45
C VAL A 235 16.11 -25.72 -9.70
N ARG A 236 16.46 -26.40 -10.80
CA ARG A 236 15.67 -26.42 -12.03
C ARG A 236 14.24 -26.93 -11.76
N ARG A 237 14.09 -28.08 -11.08
CA ARG A 237 12.79 -28.65 -10.72
C ARG A 237 11.97 -27.74 -9.81
N MET A 238 12.60 -27.08 -8.84
CA MET A 238 11.91 -26.09 -7.98
C MET A 238 11.42 -24.89 -8.78
N ILE A 239 12.25 -24.36 -9.68
CA ILE A 239 11.87 -23.26 -10.56
C ILE A 239 10.70 -23.68 -11.45
N ASP A 240 10.76 -24.85 -12.07
CA ASP A 240 9.71 -25.32 -12.96
C ASP A 240 8.39 -25.59 -12.21
N GLY A 241 8.46 -26.07 -10.96
CA GLY A 241 7.30 -26.18 -10.07
C GLY A 241 6.70 -24.83 -9.68
N LEU A 242 7.53 -23.84 -9.37
CA LEU A 242 7.06 -22.47 -9.13
C LEU A 242 6.43 -21.89 -10.40
N LEU A 243 7.04 -22.10 -11.57
CA LEU A 243 6.52 -21.66 -12.85
C LEU A 243 5.16 -22.29 -13.16
N SER A 244 4.96 -23.58 -12.90
CA SER A 244 3.67 -24.23 -13.12
C SER A 244 2.58 -23.71 -12.17
N LEU A 245 2.89 -23.49 -10.89
CA LEU A 245 1.99 -22.82 -9.94
C LEU A 245 1.63 -21.39 -10.41
N THR A 246 2.61 -20.65 -10.93
CA THR A 246 2.36 -19.29 -11.44
C THR A 246 1.47 -19.27 -12.68
N GLN A 247 1.56 -20.28 -13.55
CA GLN A 247 0.70 -20.42 -14.72
C GLN A 247 -0.77 -20.66 -14.35
N GLN A 248 -1.03 -21.32 -13.22
CA GLN A 248 -2.39 -21.51 -12.71
C GLN A 248 -2.96 -20.24 -12.05
N MET A 249 -2.10 -19.37 -11.51
CA MET A 249 -2.50 -18.12 -10.85
C MET A 249 -2.93 -17.03 -11.83
N ALA A 250 -2.24 -16.92 -12.97
CA ALA A 250 -2.53 -15.93 -14.00
C ALA A 250 -2.95 -16.65 -15.29
N PRO A 251 -4.25 -16.65 -15.67
CA PRO A 251 -4.61 -17.14 -16.99
C PRO A 251 -3.86 -16.30 -18.03
N VAL A 252 -3.15 -16.99 -18.92
CA VAL A 252 -2.47 -16.37 -20.06
C VAL A 252 -3.56 -15.68 -20.87
N ARG A 253 -3.67 -14.35 -20.75
CA ARG A 253 -4.39 -13.57 -21.74
C ARG A 253 -3.47 -13.46 -22.94
N GLN A 254 -3.85 -14.18 -24.00
CA GLN A 254 -3.42 -13.93 -25.36
C GLN A 254 -3.61 -12.45 -25.70
#